data_AF-A0A420CFG7-F1
#
_entry.id   AF-A0A420CFG7-F1
#
_cell.length_a   1.000
_cell.length_b   1.000
_cell.length_c   1.000
_cell.angle_alpha   90.00
_cell.angle_beta   90.00
_cell.angle_gamma   90.00
#
_symmetry.space_group_name_H-M   'P 1'
#
loop_
_entity.id
_entity.type
_entity.pdbx_description
1 polymer ?
#
loop_
_entity_poly.entity_id
_entity_poly.type
_entity_poly.pdbx_seq_one_letter_code
_entity_poly.pdbx_strand_id
1 'polypeptide(L)'
;MIDWLKGIVSKRVAEAKAKREDERQRRAEPQLTDSEKDLFRRFLKVKKHIPDTILAKMPSVPDAETALNRREIRAVVSISVFPGIVEKGEELHAKAAAEEEVRRVAAAKEAAERRAREKIAEQQRQQRELANALANIDATYANELNPVHVSLQGLLDSLDTKSRGNIHEIFHEERTGTKIGSDSSAKSATGILFELAIDASSIGFSAKAFNDGLRGSRLTRTLRDFPEGHRAILRLADILAVLKKLSDAEVYGIRLALIWNDGKTQLSAPPNLTRPRDGAAFKKCVSQLIDTRVGSPESAAELVQNKCRAILEGKGDSEEKAVLNRYLYSGTRWLVSGGIKPLIPNGVTDKALRLGIFADGEEFFYDRNESLITIAPPGTGKSTSHVMRNLLYLNGPAVVLDIKGDMYAATADWRAANVGKVYRFAPNDRENSLHFNPLDFISM
;
A
#
# COMPACT_ATOMS: atom_id res chain seq x y z
N MET A 1 -28.60 77.34 46.11
CA MET A 1 -27.62 76.40 45.48
C MET A 1 -27.08 75.38 46.50
N ILE A 2 -26.64 75.82 47.68
CA ILE A 2 -26.11 74.94 48.75
C ILE A 2 -27.18 73.97 49.31
N ASP A 3 -28.43 74.40 49.49
CA ASP A 3 -29.48 73.51 50.03
C ASP A 3 -30.00 72.46 49.03
N TRP A 4 -29.89 72.72 47.73
CA TRP A 4 -30.17 71.73 46.68
C TRP A 4 -29.10 70.62 46.64
N LEU A 5 -27.82 71.00 46.80
CA LEU A 5 -26.70 70.06 46.92
C LEU A 5 -26.80 69.20 48.20
N LYS A 6 -27.22 69.78 49.33
CA LYS A 6 -27.49 69.03 50.57
C LYS A 6 -28.64 68.02 50.40
N GLY A 7 -29.68 68.37 49.64
CA GLY A 7 -30.78 67.46 49.29
C GLY A 7 -30.33 66.24 48.48
N ILE A 8 -29.45 66.44 47.49
CA ILE A 8 -28.88 65.35 46.68
C ILE A 8 -27.95 64.46 47.49
N VAL A 9 -27.09 65.06 48.32
CA VAL A 9 -26.17 64.30 49.20
C VAL A 9 -26.95 63.50 50.24
N SER A 10 -27.99 64.09 50.86
CA SER A 10 -28.86 63.39 51.79
C SER A 10 -29.60 62.22 51.12
N LYS A 11 -30.11 62.42 49.90
CA LYS A 11 -30.77 61.36 49.10
C LYS A 11 -29.79 60.23 48.76
N ARG A 12 -28.56 60.55 48.34
CA ARG A 12 -27.50 59.56 48.07
C ARG A 12 -27.01 58.83 49.31
N VAL A 13 -26.94 59.50 50.47
CA VAL A 13 -26.57 58.87 51.76
C VAL A 13 -27.70 57.96 52.24
N ALA A 14 -28.96 58.36 52.08
CA ALA A 14 -30.13 57.52 52.37
C ALA A 14 -30.19 56.31 51.44
N GLU A 15 -29.96 56.49 50.13
CA GLU A 15 -29.85 55.40 49.15
C GLU A 15 -28.69 54.44 49.48
N ALA A 16 -27.52 54.96 49.87
CA ALA A 16 -26.37 54.13 50.27
C ALA A 16 -26.61 53.37 51.58
N LYS A 17 -27.31 53.98 52.54
CA LYS A 17 -27.70 53.33 53.79
C LYS A 17 -28.76 52.25 53.56
N ALA A 18 -29.75 52.53 52.71
CA ALA A 18 -30.76 51.56 52.28
C ALA A 18 -30.13 50.38 51.53
N LYS A 19 -29.14 50.62 50.66
CA LYS A 19 -28.42 49.56 49.94
C LYS A 19 -27.57 48.69 50.86
N ARG A 20 -26.89 49.28 51.85
CA ARG A 20 -26.14 48.52 52.88
C ARG A 20 -27.05 47.69 53.77
N GLU A 21 -28.22 48.22 54.11
CA GLU A 21 -29.22 47.49 54.90
C GLU A 21 -29.83 46.34 54.09
N ASP A 22 -30.14 46.55 52.80
CA ASP A 22 -30.61 45.51 51.89
C ASP A 22 -29.57 44.39 51.69
N GLU A 23 -28.29 44.72 51.51
CA GLU A 23 -27.21 43.73 51.45
C GLU A 23 -27.05 42.94 52.75
N ARG A 24 -27.21 43.62 53.90
CA ARG A 24 -27.16 42.98 55.21
C ARG A 24 -28.34 42.00 55.39
N GLN A 25 -29.54 42.39 54.96
CA GLN A 25 -30.72 41.55 54.97
C GLN A 25 -30.59 40.34 54.03
N ARG A 26 -30.06 40.52 52.82
CA ARG A 26 -29.80 39.43 51.86
C ARG A 26 -28.78 38.41 52.38
N ARG A 27 -27.71 38.86 53.05
CA ARG A 27 -26.71 37.97 53.66
C ARG A 27 -27.21 37.24 54.91
N ALA A 28 -28.17 37.85 55.62
CA ALA A 28 -28.83 37.27 56.78
C ALA A 28 -29.87 36.20 56.41
N GLU A 29 -30.16 36.00 55.12
CA GLU A 29 -31.08 34.96 54.69
C GLU A 29 -30.57 33.55 55.00
N PRO A 30 -31.48 32.66 55.46
CA PRO A 30 -31.15 31.26 55.70
C PRO A 30 -30.56 30.61 54.47
N GLN A 31 -29.58 29.72 54.67
CA GLN A 31 -29.02 28.88 53.62
C GLN A 31 -30.13 28.14 52.88
N LEU A 32 -29.97 27.95 51.56
CA LEU A 32 -30.84 27.08 50.78
C LEU A 32 -30.71 25.64 51.30
N THR A 33 -31.84 24.95 51.37
CA THR A 33 -31.91 23.52 51.67
C THR A 33 -31.23 22.71 50.56
N ASP A 34 -30.83 21.47 50.86
CA ASP A 34 -30.18 20.62 49.86
C ASP A 34 -31.11 20.33 48.66
N SER A 35 -32.41 20.22 48.90
CA SER A 35 -33.41 20.05 47.83
C SER A 35 -33.53 21.27 46.90
N GLU A 36 -33.51 22.49 47.46
CA GLU A 36 -33.54 23.74 46.66
C GLU A 36 -32.26 23.90 45.84
N LYS A 37 -31.11 23.56 46.42
CA LYS A 37 -29.82 23.59 45.73
C LYS A 37 -29.74 22.58 44.59
N ASP A 38 -30.21 21.36 44.82
CA ASP A 38 -30.22 20.32 43.79
C ASP A 38 -31.09 20.73 42.59
N LEU A 39 -32.31 21.19 42.85
CA LEU A 39 -33.26 21.59 41.81
C LEU A 39 -32.72 22.78 40.98
N PHE A 40 -32.10 23.77 41.64
CA PHE A 40 -31.51 24.92 40.97
C PHE A 40 -30.27 24.54 40.14
N ARG A 41 -29.41 23.64 40.65
CA ARG A 41 -28.26 23.13 39.87
C ARG A 41 -28.70 22.34 38.64
N ARG A 42 -29.74 21.51 38.77
CA ARG A 42 -30.34 20.77 37.65
C ARG A 42 -30.89 21.73 36.60
N PHE A 43 -31.63 22.76 37.01
CA PHE A 43 -32.10 23.83 36.13
C PHE A 43 -30.95 24.49 35.35
N LEU A 44 -29.86 24.90 36.01
CA LEU A 44 -28.73 25.55 35.33
C LEU A 44 -28.08 24.67 34.26
N LYS A 45 -28.06 23.34 34.45
CA LYS A 45 -27.53 22.40 33.44
C LYS A 45 -28.40 22.35 32.17
N VAL A 46 -29.71 22.45 32.32
CA VAL A 46 -30.67 22.29 31.22
C VAL A 46 -31.25 23.61 30.69
N LYS A 47 -30.94 24.75 31.32
CA LYS A 47 -31.42 26.11 30.97
C LYS A 47 -31.35 26.39 29.47
N LYS A 48 -30.29 25.92 28.78
CA LYS A 48 -30.04 26.14 27.35
C LYS A 48 -30.99 25.36 26.42
N HIS A 49 -31.65 24.33 26.94
CA HIS A 49 -32.54 23.44 26.19
C HIS A 49 -34.02 23.73 26.47
N ILE A 50 -34.31 24.63 27.42
CA ILE A 50 -35.67 25.07 27.71
C ILE A 50 -36.04 26.17 26.70
N PRO A 51 -37.22 26.09 26.06
CA PRO A 51 -37.68 27.12 25.12
C PRO A 51 -37.71 28.52 25.75
N ASP A 52 -37.22 29.52 25.00
CA ASP A 52 -37.18 30.92 25.45
C ASP A 52 -38.57 31.47 25.83
N THR A 53 -39.64 30.94 25.22
CA THR A 53 -41.03 31.28 25.55
C THR A 53 -41.45 30.90 26.97
N ILE A 54 -40.80 29.89 27.55
CA ILE A 54 -41.01 29.45 28.95
C ILE A 54 -40.13 30.29 29.88
N LEU A 55 -38.85 30.47 29.52
CA LEU A 55 -37.90 31.28 30.29
C LEU A 55 -38.35 32.74 30.43
N ALA A 56 -38.96 33.31 29.39
CA ALA A 56 -39.49 34.68 29.39
C ALA A 56 -40.66 34.91 30.37
N LYS A 57 -41.34 33.84 30.82
CA LYS A 57 -42.43 33.90 31.81
C LYS A 57 -41.94 33.75 33.25
N MET A 58 -40.65 33.48 33.45
CA MET A 58 -40.06 33.28 34.76
C MET A 58 -39.51 34.61 35.32
N PRO A 59 -39.53 34.81 36.64
CA PRO A 59 -38.80 35.92 37.26
C PRO A 59 -37.30 35.78 36.99
N SER A 60 -36.58 36.91 37.00
CA SER A 60 -35.14 36.96 36.69
C SER A 60 -34.37 35.89 37.46
N VAL A 61 -33.84 34.89 36.73
CA VAL A 61 -33.14 33.75 37.32
C VAL A 61 -31.64 34.02 37.32
N PRO A 62 -30.96 34.01 38.49
CA PRO A 62 -29.51 34.18 38.57
C PRO A 62 -28.76 33.08 37.80
N ASP A 63 -27.59 33.40 37.23
CA ASP A 63 -26.76 32.42 36.51
C ASP A 63 -25.90 31.52 37.42
N ALA A 64 -25.77 31.88 38.71
CA ALA A 64 -25.02 31.12 39.70
C ALA A 64 -25.54 31.37 41.13
N GLU A 65 -25.28 30.43 42.05
CA GLU A 65 -25.58 30.57 43.48
C GLU A 65 -24.56 31.50 44.16
N THR A 66 -25.04 32.54 44.85
CA THR A 66 -24.20 33.46 45.65
C THR A 66 -24.86 33.78 46.99
N ALA A 67 -24.12 34.38 47.93
CA ALA A 67 -24.67 34.77 49.24
C ALA A 67 -25.70 35.91 49.18
N LEU A 68 -25.87 36.57 48.03
CA LEU A 68 -26.72 37.76 47.85
C LEU A 68 -28.01 37.49 47.07
N ASN A 69 -28.16 36.30 46.47
CA ASN A 69 -29.27 35.95 45.59
C ASN A 69 -30.10 34.75 46.08
N ARG A 70 -29.92 34.33 47.33
CA ARG A 70 -30.66 33.20 47.92
C ARG A 70 -32.18 33.42 47.91
N ARG A 71 -32.63 34.65 48.15
CA ARG A 71 -34.03 35.10 48.04
C ARG A 71 -34.61 34.85 46.67
N GLU A 72 -33.85 35.24 45.66
CA GLU A 72 -34.22 35.21 44.25
C GLU A 72 -34.27 33.75 43.78
N ILE A 73 -33.29 32.93 44.18
CA ILE A 73 -33.27 31.49 43.91
C ILE A 73 -34.45 30.79 44.59
N ARG A 74 -34.72 31.09 45.87
CA ARG A 74 -35.86 30.51 46.61
C ARG A 74 -37.19 30.93 45.99
N ALA A 75 -37.35 32.18 45.57
CA ALA A 75 -38.54 32.67 44.90
C ALA A 75 -38.81 31.94 43.57
N VAL A 76 -37.75 31.59 42.84
CA VAL A 76 -37.83 30.85 41.58
C VAL A 76 -38.14 29.37 41.82
N VAL A 77 -37.42 28.72 42.75
CA VAL A 77 -37.58 27.29 43.08
C VAL A 77 -38.94 26.99 43.73
N SER A 78 -39.51 27.96 44.45
CA SER A 78 -40.82 27.82 45.12
C SER A 78 -42.02 27.94 44.16
N ILE A 79 -41.80 28.27 42.88
CA ILE A 79 -42.87 28.28 41.88
C ILE A 79 -43.33 26.84 41.66
N SER A 80 -44.62 26.57 41.84
CA SER A 80 -45.19 25.23 41.75
C SER A 80 -44.91 24.50 40.42
N VAL A 81 -44.74 25.25 39.34
CA VAL A 81 -44.47 24.72 37.98
C VAL A 81 -42.97 24.51 37.73
N PHE A 82 -42.08 25.06 38.57
CA PHE A 82 -40.62 25.05 38.36
C PHE A 82 -40.03 23.63 38.30
N PRO A 83 -40.38 22.67 39.17
CA PRO A 83 -39.88 21.30 39.06
C PRO A 83 -40.23 20.64 37.71
N GLY A 84 -41.45 20.86 37.20
CA GLY A 84 -41.88 20.34 35.89
C GLY A 84 -41.18 21.01 34.70
N ILE A 85 -40.73 22.26 34.85
CA ILE A 85 -39.90 22.94 33.85
C ILE A 85 -38.49 22.31 33.81
N VAL A 86 -37.92 21.97 34.96
CA VAL A 86 -36.61 21.30 35.05
C VAL A 86 -36.69 19.90 34.42
N GLU A 87 -37.70 19.12 34.77
CA GLU A 87 -37.92 17.78 34.23
C GLU A 87 -38.08 17.80 32.70
N LYS A 88 -38.88 18.72 32.17
CA LYS A 88 -39.04 18.89 30.73
C LYS A 88 -37.76 19.38 30.03
N GLY A 89 -36.96 20.21 30.70
CA GLY A 89 -35.63 20.60 30.23
C GLY A 89 -34.65 19.43 30.18
N GLU A 90 -34.70 18.53 31.18
CA GLU A 90 -33.91 17.30 31.21
C GLU A 90 -34.30 16.33 30.10
N GLU A 91 -35.60 16.16 29.82
CA GLU A 91 -36.09 15.37 28.67
C GLU A 91 -35.58 15.94 27.33
N LEU A 92 -35.66 17.25 27.12
CA LEU A 92 -35.19 17.91 25.90
C LEU A 92 -33.67 17.82 25.74
N HIS A 93 -32.92 18.00 26.83
CA HIS A 93 -31.47 17.80 26.85
C HIS A 93 -31.10 16.34 26.52
N ALA A 94 -31.78 15.36 27.12
CA ALA A 94 -31.54 13.94 26.84
C ALA A 94 -31.85 13.57 25.39
N LYS A 95 -32.95 14.10 24.82
CA LYS A 95 -33.31 13.89 23.42
C LYS A 95 -32.29 14.52 22.47
N ALA A 96 -31.86 15.75 22.73
CA ALA A 96 -30.83 16.42 21.93
C ALA A 96 -29.49 15.66 21.97
N ALA A 97 -29.08 15.19 23.15
CA ALA A 97 -27.87 14.38 23.31
C ALA A 97 -27.96 13.05 22.55
N ALA A 98 -29.13 12.39 22.55
CA ALA A 98 -29.35 11.16 21.79
C ALA A 98 -29.30 11.41 20.27
N GLU A 99 -29.92 12.47 19.77
CA GLU A 99 -29.87 12.85 18.35
C GLU A 99 -28.44 13.21 17.90
N GLU A 100 -27.68 13.90 18.74
CA GLU A 100 -26.28 14.24 18.48
C GLU A 100 -25.38 13.01 18.46
N GLU A 101 -25.58 12.06 19.38
CA GLU A 101 -24.85 10.79 19.38
C GLU A 101 -25.18 9.94 18.13
N VAL A 102 -26.45 9.87 17.72
CA VAL A 102 -26.84 9.20 16.46
C VAL A 102 -26.15 9.84 15.25
N ARG A 103 -26.12 11.18 15.16
CA ARG A 103 -25.40 11.90 14.10
C ARG A 103 -23.91 11.62 14.13
N ARG A 104 -23.31 11.60 15.32
CA ARG A 104 -21.88 11.31 15.51
C ARG A 104 -21.53 9.90 15.05
N VAL A 105 -22.33 8.90 15.42
CA VAL A 105 -22.15 7.50 14.99
C VAL A 105 -22.32 7.37 13.47
N ALA A 106 -23.34 8.01 12.88
CA ALA A 106 -23.54 8.02 11.43
C ALA A 106 -22.35 8.64 10.68
N ALA A 107 -21.88 9.81 11.12
CA ALA A 107 -20.72 10.49 10.54
C ALA A 107 -19.42 9.67 10.69
N ALA A 108 -19.24 8.99 11.83
CA ALA A 108 -18.09 8.12 12.06
C ALA A 108 -18.10 6.89 11.12
N LYS A 109 -19.28 6.30 10.90
CA LYS A 109 -19.47 5.19 9.96
C LYS A 109 -19.16 5.61 8.53
N GLU A 110 -19.69 6.75 8.08
CA GLU A 110 -19.44 7.29 6.74
C GLU A 110 -17.95 7.60 6.52
N ALA A 111 -17.28 8.20 7.52
CA ALA A 111 -15.85 8.44 7.47
C ALA A 111 -15.03 7.15 7.40
N ALA A 112 -15.45 6.09 8.11
CA ALA A 112 -14.80 4.78 8.05
C ALA A 112 -14.98 4.11 6.67
N GLU A 113 -16.19 4.17 6.11
CA GLU A 113 -16.47 3.66 4.76
C GLU A 113 -15.68 4.42 3.69
N ARG A 114 -15.56 5.74 3.81
CA ARG A 114 -14.74 6.55 2.89
C ARG A 114 -13.27 6.15 2.94
N ARG A 115 -12.70 6.01 4.15
CA ARG A 115 -11.31 5.54 4.34
C ARG A 115 -11.11 4.13 3.78
N ALA A 116 -12.09 3.23 3.91
CA ALA A 116 -12.02 1.89 3.35
C ALA A 116 -12.01 1.92 1.80
N ARG A 117 -12.88 2.74 1.20
CA ARG A 117 -12.92 2.93 -0.27
C ARG A 117 -11.64 3.56 -0.80
N GLU A 118 -11.11 4.57 -0.12
CA GLU A 118 -9.83 5.21 -0.46
C GLU A 118 -8.68 4.20 -0.44
N LYS A 119 -8.59 3.35 0.60
CA LYS A 119 -7.57 2.28 0.66
C LYS A 119 -7.70 1.27 -0.47
N ILE A 120 -8.92 0.83 -0.80
CA ILE A 120 -9.15 -0.11 -1.91
C ILE A 120 -8.76 0.53 -3.25
N ALA A 121 -9.13 1.80 -3.47
CA ALA A 121 -8.78 2.53 -4.68
C ALA A 121 -7.26 2.73 -4.81
N GLU A 122 -6.58 3.01 -3.70
CA GLU A 122 -5.12 3.11 -3.66
C GLU A 122 -4.43 1.78 -3.99
N GLN A 123 -4.89 0.68 -3.39
CA GLN A 123 -4.39 -0.68 -3.70
C GLN A 123 -4.60 -1.03 -5.18
N GLN A 124 -5.78 -0.77 -5.73
CA GLN A 124 -6.06 -0.99 -7.16
C GLN A 124 -5.18 -0.13 -8.06
N ARG A 125 -4.90 1.12 -7.67
CA ARG A 125 -4.00 2.00 -8.41
C ARG A 125 -2.57 1.46 -8.41
N GLN A 126 -2.05 1.08 -7.24
CA GLN A 126 -0.72 0.48 -7.11
C GLN A 126 -0.60 -0.81 -7.95
N GLN A 127 -1.63 -1.65 -7.94
CA GLN A 127 -1.65 -2.88 -8.74
C GLN A 127 -1.64 -2.60 -10.25
N ARG A 128 -2.37 -1.57 -10.71
CA ARG A 128 -2.36 -1.14 -12.12
C ARG A 128 -1.01 -0.56 -12.52
N GLU A 129 -0.41 0.27 -11.68
CA GLU A 129 0.93 0.84 -11.92
C GLU A 129 1.98 -0.28 -12.00
N LEU A 130 1.93 -1.26 -11.10
CA LEU A 130 2.78 -2.45 -11.14
C LEU A 130 2.57 -3.27 -12.42
N ALA A 131 1.32 -3.55 -12.79
CA ALA A 131 1.00 -4.29 -14.01
C ALA A 131 1.52 -3.60 -15.28
N ASN A 132 1.37 -2.27 -15.37
CA ASN A 132 1.90 -1.47 -16.48
C ASN A 132 3.42 -1.49 -16.52
N ALA A 133 4.09 -1.38 -15.36
CA ALA A 133 5.54 -1.45 -15.27
C ALA A 133 6.08 -2.83 -15.72
N LEU A 134 5.44 -3.92 -15.30
CA LEU A 134 5.79 -5.28 -15.73
C LEU A 134 5.53 -5.49 -17.22
N ALA A 135 4.43 -4.96 -17.77
CA ALA A 135 4.15 -5.02 -19.21
C ALA A 135 5.19 -4.26 -20.04
N ASN A 136 5.67 -3.12 -19.56
CA ASN A 136 6.74 -2.35 -20.21
C ASN A 136 8.07 -3.12 -20.21
N ILE A 137 8.39 -3.81 -19.11
CA ILE A 137 9.54 -4.72 -19.05
C ILE A 137 9.35 -5.81 -20.10
N ASP A 138 8.21 -6.50 -20.12
CA ASP A 138 7.95 -7.58 -21.07
C ASP A 138 8.08 -7.11 -22.53
N ALA A 139 7.52 -5.95 -22.88
CA ALA A 139 7.67 -5.35 -24.19
C ALA A 139 9.14 -5.01 -24.54
N THR A 140 9.91 -4.55 -23.56
CA THR A 140 11.34 -4.24 -23.74
C THR A 140 12.13 -5.50 -24.04
N TYR A 141 11.90 -6.59 -23.32
CA TYR A 141 12.65 -7.85 -23.49
C TYR A 141 12.11 -8.73 -24.63
N ALA A 142 10.89 -8.48 -25.11
CA ALA A 142 10.32 -9.17 -26.28
C ALA A 142 11.02 -8.78 -27.59
N ASN A 143 11.55 -7.56 -27.69
CA ASN A 143 12.33 -7.12 -28.84
C ASN A 143 13.84 -7.19 -28.54
N GLU A 144 14.49 -8.23 -29.04
CA GLU A 144 15.93 -8.45 -28.83
C GLU A 144 16.81 -7.35 -29.44
N LEU A 145 16.30 -6.53 -30.36
CA LEU A 145 17.04 -5.41 -30.94
C LEU A 145 17.03 -4.15 -30.06
N ASN A 146 16.32 -4.17 -28.93
CA ASN A 146 16.33 -3.04 -28.02
C ASN A 146 17.72 -2.85 -27.40
N PRO A 147 18.26 -1.62 -27.41
CA PRO A 147 19.52 -1.32 -26.75
C PRO A 147 19.33 -1.10 -25.25
N VAL A 148 20.25 -1.63 -24.46
CA VAL A 148 20.39 -1.32 -23.04
C VAL A 148 21.53 -0.32 -22.87
N HIS A 149 21.25 0.76 -22.15
CA HIS A 149 22.20 1.84 -21.91
C HIS A 149 22.52 1.99 -20.42
N VAL A 150 23.78 2.25 -20.10
CA VAL A 150 24.23 2.67 -18.76
C VAL A 150 25.13 3.89 -18.89
N SER A 151 24.79 4.94 -18.14
CA SER A 151 25.61 6.15 -18.05
C SER A 151 26.85 5.91 -17.19
N LEU A 152 28.01 6.43 -17.60
CA LEU A 152 29.23 6.38 -16.78
C LEU A 152 29.29 7.46 -15.69
N GLN A 153 28.31 8.36 -15.64
CA GLN A 153 28.16 9.36 -14.57
C GLN A 153 28.11 8.70 -13.19
N GLY A 154 27.35 7.61 -13.03
CA GLY A 154 27.21 6.91 -11.75
C GLY A 154 28.53 6.34 -11.23
N LEU A 155 29.44 5.94 -12.12
CA LEU A 155 30.78 5.51 -11.76
C LEU A 155 31.58 6.67 -11.16
N LEU A 156 31.50 7.86 -11.75
CA LEU A 156 32.15 9.06 -11.22
C LEU A 156 31.62 9.42 -9.83
N ASP A 157 30.30 9.39 -9.67
CA ASP A 157 29.63 9.74 -8.41
C ASP A 157 29.99 8.78 -7.28
N SER A 158 30.28 7.52 -7.61
CA SER A 158 30.74 6.50 -6.65
C SER A 158 32.18 6.71 -6.15
N LEU A 159 33.02 7.47 -6.87
CA LEU A 159 34.45 7.62 -6.55
C LEU A 159 34.68 8.56 -5.36
N ASP A 160 35.43 8.09 -4.36
CA ASP A 160 35.97 8.92 -3.29
C ASP A 160 37.10 9.81 -3.81
N THR A 161 37.44 10.86 -3.07
CA THR A 161 38.44 11.87 -3.48
C THR A 161 39.79 11.25 -3.83
N LYS A 162 40.24 10.21 -3.11
CA LYS A 162 41.53 9.58 -3.35
C LYS A 162 41.51 8.73 -4.62
N SER A 163 40.48 7.92 -4.81
CA SER A 163 40.31 7.16 -6.07
C SER A 163 40.18 8.07 -7.28
N ARG A 164 39.52 9.23 -7.14
CA ARG A 164 39.46 10.25 -8.22
C ARG A 164 40.85 10.80 -8.55
N GLY A 165 41.63 11.20 -7.56
CA GLY A 165 43.00 11.67 -7.76
C GLY A 165 43.86 10.64 -8.50
N ASN A 166 43.87 9.41 -8.01
CA ASN A 166 44.66 8.33 -8.61
C ASN A 166 44.29 8.07 -10.07
N ILE A 167 42.99 8.02 -10.41
CA ILE A 167 42.59 7.77 -11.80
C ILE A 167 42.85 8.99 -12.71
N HIS A 168 42.81 10.21 -12.17
CA HIS A 168 43.17 11.42 -12.91
C HIS A 168 44.66 11.45 -13.26
N GLU A 169 45.52 11.03 -12.34
CA GLU A 169 46.96 10.86 -12.58
C GLU A 169 47.22 9.78 -13.65
N ILE A 170 46.63 8.59 -13.49
CA ILE A 170 46.76 7.51 -14.49
C ILE A 170 46.29 7.97 -15.87
N PHE A 171 45.14 8.66 -15.95
CA PHE A 171 44.64 9.19 -17.20
C PHE A 171 45.58 10.24 -17.80
N HIS A 172 46.14 11.12 -16.98
CA HIS A 172 47.13 12.10 -17.44
C HIS A 172 48.35 11.41 -18.06
N GLU A 173 48.93 10.43 -17.36
CA GLU A 173 50.11 9.70 -17.84
C GLU A 173 49.84 8.95 -19.14
N GLU A 174 48.70 8.25 -19.25
CA GLU A 174 48.33 7.53 -20.48
C GLU A 174 48.07 8.50 -21.65
N ARG A 175 47.48 9.65 -21.35
CA ARG A 175 47.13 10.68 -22.34
C ARG A 175 48.35 11.43 -22.88
N THR A 176 49.26 11.84 -22.00
CA THR A 176 50.42 12.68 -22.37
C THR A 176 51.66 11.84 -22.64
N GLY A 177 51.81 10.70 -21.97
CA GLY A 177 52.99 9.84 -21.98
C GLY A 177 54.08 10.33 -21.03
N THR A 178 53.80 11.37 -20.26
CA THR A 178 54.72 11.98 -19.30
C THR A 178 54.36 11.49 -17.91
N LYS A 179 55.34 10.91 -17.20
CA LYS A 179 55.19 10.58 -15.78
C LYS A 179 55.37 11.81 -14.92
N ILE A 180 54.59 11.91 -13.86
CA ILE A 180 54.68 13.04 -12.93
C ILE A 180 56.07 13.03 -12.28
N GLY A 181 56.76 14.19 -12.28
CA GLY A 181 58.10 14.31 -11.72
C GLY A 181 59.22 13.58 -12.48
N SER A 182 59.02 13.15 -13.73
CA SER A 182 60.10 12.54 -14.53
C SER A 182 61.08 13.54 -15.14
N ASP A 183 60.73 14.82 -15.22
CA ASP A 183 61.63 15.87 -15.67
C ASP A 183 62.52 16.35 -14.51
N SER A 184 63.63 15.65 -14.29
CA SER A 184 64.62 15.99 -13.24
C SER A 184 65.66 17.02 -13.71
N SER A 185 65.30 17.93 -14.62
CA SER A 185 66.24 18.88 -15.22
C SER A 185 66.48 20.13 -14.34
N ALA A 186 65.57 20.42 -13.41
CA ALA A 186 65.63 21.57 -12.53
C ALA A 186 66.67 21.40 -11.40
N LYS A 187 67.70 22.26 -11.40
CA LYS A 187 68.78 22.26 -10.40
C LYS A 187 68.57 23.24 -9.23
N SER A 188 67.41 23.90 -9.15
CA SER A 188 67.11 24.91 -8.13
C SER A 188 65.75 24.67 -7.48
N ALA A 189 65.61 25.07 -6.20
CA ALA A 189 64.37 24.92 -5.44
C ALA A 189 63.18 25.64 -6.12
N THR A 190 63.41 26.81 -6.72
CA THR A 190 62.41 27.55 -7.49
C THR A 190 62.02 26.81 -8.78
N GLY A 191 62.98 26.19 -9.46
CA GLY A 191 62.71 25.38 -10.66
C GLY A 191 61.87 24.15 -10.33
N ILE A 192 62.17 23.46 -9.23
CA ILE A 192 61.39 22.31 -8.76
C ILE A 192 59.95 22.73 -8.44
N LEU A 193 59.75 23.88 -7.78
CA LEU A 193 58.41 24.39 -7.46
C LEU A 193 57.61 24.77 -8.71
N PHE A 194 58.29 25.29 -9.74
CA PHE A 194 57.69 25.64 -11.02
C PHE A 194 57.27 24.40 -11.83
N GLU A 195 58.12 23.38 -11.91
CA GLU A 195 57.80 22.09 -12.55
C GLU A 195 56.59 21.42 -11.86
N LEU A 196 56.57 21.39 -10.52
CA LEU A 196 55.43 20.86 -9.75
C LEU A 196 54.12 21.63 -10.03
N ALA A 197 54.19 22.95 -10.22
CA ALA A 197 53.02 23.75 -10.53
C ALA A 197 52.49 23.49 -11.96
N ILE A 198 53.39 23.25 -12.92
CA ILE A 198 53.03 22.85 -14.29
C ILE A 198 52.36 21.47 -14.28
N ASP A 199 52.95 20.49 -13.58
CA ASP A 199 52.39 19.15 -13.42
C ASP A 199 51.00 19.19 -12.77
N ALA A 200 50.82 19.98 -11.70
CA ALA A 200 49.52 20.12 -11.06
C ALA A 200 48.45 20.72 -12.01
N SER A 201 48.84 21.68 -12.85
CA SER A 201 47.94 22.32 -13.82
C SER A 201 47.55 21.38 -14.96
N SER A 202 48.50 20.62 -15.50
CA SER A 202 48.27 19.65 -16.58
C SER A 202 47.39 18.47 -16.13
N ILE A 203 47.58 18.02 -14.88
CA ILE A 203 46.70 17.05 -14.21
C ILE A 203 45.30 17.64 -14.05
N GLY A 204 45.16 18.89 -13.61
CA GLY A 204 43.86 19.56 -13.48
C GLY A 204 43.07 19.62 -14.79
N PHE A 205 43.74 19.92 -15.91
CA PHE A 205 43.11 19.90 -17.24
C PHE A 205 42.69 18.48 -17.66
N SER A 206 43.54 17.49 -17.41
CA SER A 206 43.25 16.08 -17.73
C SER A 206 42.15 15.50 -16.85
N ALA A 207 42.11 15.85 -15.56
CA ALA A 207 41.05 15.52 -14.62
C ALA A 207 39.69 16.07 -15.09
N LYS A 208 39.65 17.34 -15.50
CA LYS A 208 38.44 17.94 -16.07
C LYS A 208 37.98 17.19 -17.32
N ALA A 209 38.91 16.93 -18.25
CA ALA A 209 38.59 16.21 -19.49
C ALA A 209 38.13 14.78 -19.23
N PHE A 210 38.71 14.07 -18.26
CA PHE A 210 38.28 12.74 -17.88
C PHE A 210 36.87 12.75 -17.28
N ASN A 211 36.60 13.66 -16.34
CA ASN A 211 35.30 13.80 -15.70
C ASN A 211 34.22 14.14 -16.73
N ASP A 212 34.45 15.13 -17.58
CA ASP A 212 33.53 15.52 -18.66
C ASP A 212 33.31 14.36 -19.64
N GLY A 213 34.35 13.56 -19.89
CA GLY A 213 34.27 12.34 -20.68
C GLY A 213 33.35 11.30 -20.04
N LEU A 214 33.46 11.05 -18.73
CA LEU A 214 32.56 10.16 -17.99
C LEU A 214 31.12 10.67 -18.00
N ARG A 215 30.89 11.99 -17.85
CA ARG A 215 29.54 12.59 -17.87
C ARG A 215 28.86 12.43 -19.23
N GLY A 216 29.63 12.58 -20.30
CA GLY A 216 29.13 12.52 -21.68
C GLY A 216 29.08 11.11 -22.28
N SER A 217 29.63 10.10 -21.60
CA SER A 217 29.76 8.75 -22.13
C SER A 217 28.74 7.77 -21.54
N ARG A 218 28.30 6.84 -22.39
CA ARG A 218 27.43 5.73 -22.04
C ARG A 218 27.95 4.43 -22.65
N LEU A 219 27.74 3.34 -21.92
CA LEU A 219 27.87 1.99 -22.46
C LEU A 219 26.55 1.59 -23.10
N THR A 220 26.64 0.95 -24.26
CA THR A 220 25.48 0.45 -25.00
C THR A 220 25.72 -0.99 -25.41
N ARG A 221 24.71 -1.84 -25.18
CA ARG A 221 24.70 -3.22 -25.66
C ARG A 221 23.28 -3.61 -26.06
N THR A 222 23.13 -4.28 -27.18
CA THR A 222 21.82 -4.75 -27.67
C THR A 222 21.42 -6.00 -26.92
N LEU A 223 20.13 -6.17 -26.59
CA LEU A 223 19.64 -7.36 -25.85
C LEU A 223 20.01 -8.69 -26.54
N ARG A 224 20.06 -8.71 -27.87
CA ARG A 224 20.51 -9.85 -28.68
C ARG A 224 21.95 -10.28 -28.40
N ASP A 225 22.82 -9.34 -28.01
CA ASP A 225 24.24 -9.60 -27.78
C ASP A 225 24.53 -10.16 -26.39
N PHE A 226 23.52 -10.24 -25.50
CA PHE A 226 23.66 -10.85 -24.19
C PHE A 226 23.51 -12.37 -24.27
N PRO A 227 24.33 -13.14 -23.53
CA PRO A 227 24.01 -14.53 -23.25
C PRO A 227 22.60 -14.66 -22.65
N GLU A 228 21.88 -15.72 -23.00
CA GLU A 228 20.49 -15.91 -22.58
C GLU A 228 20.33 -15.83 -21.06
N GLY A 229 21.25 -16.44 -20.30
CA GLY A 229 21.28 -16.35 -18.85
C GLY A 229 21.45 -14.91 -18.33
N HIS A 230 22.37 -14.14 -18.91
CA HIS A 230 22.60 -12.74 -18.51
C HIS A 230 21.40 -11.84 -18.84
N ARG A 231 20.75 -12.10 -19.98
CA ARG A 231 19.50 -11.40 -20.34
C ARG A 231 18.37 -11.71 -19.37
N ALA A 232 18.23 -12.98 -18.96
CA ALA A 232 17.24 -13.37 -17.95
C ALA A 232 17.52 -12.70 -16.60
N ILE A 233 18.78 -12.65 -16.17
CA ILE A 233 19.20 -11.95 -14.95
C ILE A 233 18.89 -10.45 -15.04
N LEU A 234 19.17 -9.80 -16.18
CA LEU A 234 18.87 -8.39 -16.38
C LEU A 234 17.36 -8.12 -16.27
N ARG A 235 16.52 -8.97 -16.87
CA ARG A 235 15.07 -8.90 -16.75
C ARG A 235 14.61 -9.07 -15.30
N LEU A 236 15.19 -10.04 -14.58
CA LEU A 236 14.87 -10.25 -13.16
C LEU A 236 15.30 -9.07 -12.29
N ALA A 237 16.44 -8.45 -12.57
CA ALA A 237 16.89 -7.24 -11.88
C ALA A 237 15.90 -6.07 -12.09
N ASP A 238 15.40 -5.88 -13.30
CA ASP A 238 14.40 -4.85 -13.60
C ASP A 238 13.07 -5.12 -12.88
N ILE A 239 12.64 -6.38 -12.81
CA ILE A 239 11.45 -6.78 -12.04
C ILE A 239 11.66 -6.49 -10.54
N LEU A 240 12.79 -6.88 -9.97
CA LEU A 240 13.10 -6.62 -8.56
C LEU A 240 13.21 -5.12 -8.25
N ALA A 241 13.67 -4.31 -9.20
CA ALA A 241 13.69 -2.85 -9.08
C ALA A 241 12.27 -2.27 -9.00
N VAL A 242 11.36 -2.72 -9.87
CA VAL A 242 9.93 -2.31 -9.83
C VAL A 242 9.27 -2.75 -8.51
N LEU A 243 9.62 -3.94 -8.02
CA LEU A 243 9.16 -4.44 -6.71
C LEU A 243 9.85 -3.75 -5.51
N LYS A 244 10.73 -2.77 -5.75
CA LYS A 244 11.51 -2.04 -4.74
C LYS A 244 12.34 -2.95 -3.83
N LYS A 245 12.84 -4.07 -4.37
CA LYS A 245 13.70 -5.04 -3.67
C LYS A 245 15.18 -4.87 -3.99
N LEU A 246 15.49 -4.06 -5.00
CA LEU A 246 16.83 -3.57 -5.29
C LEU A 246 16.86 -2.05 -5.15
N SER A 247 17.93 -1.53 -4.56
CA SER A 247 18.24 -0.11 -4.54
C SER A 247 18.79 0.35 -5.89
N ASP A 248 18.69 1.65 -6.17
CA ASP A 248 19.20 2.23 -7.43
C ASP A 248 20.70 1.95 -7.64
N ALA A 249 21.49 1.93 -6.56
CA ALA A 249 22.90 1.59 -6.60
C ALA A 249 23.14 0.12 -6.98
N GLU A 250 22.36 -0.81 -6.43
CA GLU A 250 22.43 -2.24 -6.80
C GLU A 250 22.02 -2.43 -8.27
N VAL A 251 20.92 -1.80 -8.71
CA VAL A 251 20.47 -1.86 -10.11
C VAL A 251 21.55 -1.31 -11.06
N TYR A 252 22.15 -0.17 -10.71
CA TYR A 252 23.24 0.42 -11.48
C TYR A 252 24.44 -0.53 -11.57
N GLY A 253 24.88 -1.10 -10.44
CA GLY A 253 26.00 -2.04 -10.39
C GLY A 253 25.76 -3.30 -11.23
N ILE A 254 24.56 -3.90 -11.11
CA ILE A 254 24.17 -5.09 -11.89
C ILE A 254 24.17 -4.77 -13.39
N ARG A 255 23.52 -3.67 -13.80
CA ARG A 255 23.47 -3.28 -15.21
C ARG A 255 24.85 -2.95 -15.76
N LEU A 256 25.68 -2.26 -14.99
CA LEU A 256 27.04 -1.91 -15.37
C LEU A 256 27.90 -3.17 -15.59
N ALA A 257 27.84 -4.14 -14.67
CA ALA A 257 28.57 -5.41 -14.80
C ALA A 257 28.15 -6.19 -16.07
N LEU A 258 26.84 -6.36 -16.27
CA LEU A 258 26.28 -7.15 -17.38
C LEU A 258 26.51 -6.49 -18.75
N ILE A 259 26.45 -5.16 -18.84
CA ILE A 259 26.70 -4.43 -20.08
C ILE A 259 28.20 -4.36 -20.37
N TRP A 260 29.04 -4.18 -19.36
CA TRP A 260 30.50 -4.12 -19.53
C TRP A 260 31.06 -5.41 -20.11
N ASN A 261 30.69 -6.55 -19.51
CA ASN A 261 31.03 -7.89 -19.98
C ASN A 261 32.51 -8.03 -20.37
N ASP A 262 33.39 -7.70 -19.43
CA ASP A 262 34.84 -7.75 -19.57
C ASP A 262 35.34 -6.96 -20.79
N GLY A 263 34.76 -5.78 -21.01
CA GLY A 263 35.13 -4.85 -22.08
C GLY A 263 34.59 -5.18 -23.47
N LYS A 264 33.76 -6.22 -23.61
CA LYS A 264 33.09 -6.59 -24.87
C LYS A 264 31.80 -5.78 -25.07
N THR A 265 31.94 -4.46 -25.10
CA THR A 265 30.80 -3.55 -25.19
C THR A 265 31.13 -2.28 -25.97
N GLN A 266 30.11 -1.61 -26.48
CA GLN A 266 30.27 -0.34 -27.19
C GLN A 266 30.28 0.82 -26.20
N LEU A 267 31.43 1.46 -26.05
CA LEU A 267 31.57 2.73 -25.36
C LEU A 267 31.34 3.87 -26.34
N SER A 268 30.38 4.75 -26.06
CA SER A 268 30.22 5.97 -26.86
C SER A 268 31.46 6.86 -26.75
N ALA A 269 31.90 7.42 -27.87
CA ALA A 269 33.05 8.33 -27.87
C ALA A 269 32.76 9.56 -26.96
N PRO A 270 33.70 9.95 -26.09
CA PRO A 270 33.53 11.14 -25.27
C PRO A 270 33.56 12.38 -26.17
N PRO A 271 32.57 13.28 -26.10
CA PRO A 271 32.47 14.41 -27.03
C PRO A 271 33.65 15.40 -26.90
N ASN A 272 34.30 15.43 -25.74
CA ASN A 272 35.43 16.29 -25.42
C ASN A 272 36.81 15.65 -25.67
N LEU A 273 36.87 14.36 -26.06
CA LEU A 273 38.10 13.62 -26.33
C LEU A 273 38.13 13.17 -27.79
N THR A 274 38.50 14.07 -28.69
CA THR A 274 38.45 13.85 -30.15
C THR A 274 39.67 13.14 -30.72
N ARG A 275 40.82 13.15 -30.01
CA ARG A 275 42.05 12.52 -30.48
C ARG A 275 42.00 11.00 -30.21
N PRO A 276 42.41 10.14 -31.16
CA PRO A 276 42.40 8.68 -30.97
C PRO A 276 43.16 8.22 -29.72
N ARG A 277 44.29 8.85 -29.42
CA ARG A 277 45.08 8.60 -28.20
C ARG A 277 44.30 8.92 -26.92
N ASP A 278 43.60 10.05 -26.89
CA ASP A 278 42.79 10.46 -25.75
C ASP A 278 41.65 9.46 -25.50
N GLY A 279 41.02 8.96 -26.57
CA GLY A 279 39.99 7.92 -26.50
C GLY A 279 40.52 6.56 -26.02
N ALA A 280 41.71 6.16 -26.45
CA ALA A 280 42.36 4.93 -25.99
C ALA A 280 42.73 4.99 -24.50
N ALA A 281 43.34 6.10 -24.06
CA ALA A 281 43.63 6.36 -22.65
C ALA A 281 42.35 6.36 -21.80
N PHE A 282 41.29 7.02 -22.29
CA PHE A 282 40.00 7.05 -21.61
C PHE A 282 39.42 5.64 -21.45
N LYS A 283 39.36 4.85 -22.53
CA LYS A 283 38.87 3.48 -22.49
C LYS A 283 39.66 2.63 -21.49
N LYS A 284 40.99 2.77 -21.46
CA LYS A 284 41.85 2.04 -20.52
C LYS A 284 41.53 2.37 -19.07
N CYS A 285 41.43 3.65 -18.72
CA CYS A 285 41.07 4.10 -17.38
C CYS A 285 39.64 3.68 -16.98
N VAL A 286 38.68 3.79 -17.89
CA VAL A 286 37.30 3.32 -17.65
C VAL A 286 37.28 1.82 -17.40
N SER A 287 38.02 1.04 -18.19
CA SER A 287 38.13 -0.42 -17.99
C SER A 287 38.65 -0.73 -16.60
N GLN A 288 39.77 -0.12 -16.22
CA GLN A 288 40.36 -0.29 -14.89
C GLN A 288 39.40 0.10 -13.77
N LEU A 289 38.67 1.21 -13.90
CA LEU A 289 37.70 1.63 -12.89
C LEU A 289 36.55 0.62 -12.75
N ILE A 290 36.00 0.15 -13.86
CA ILE A 290 34.91 -0.82 -13.85
C ILE A 290 35.42 -2.13 -13.25
N ASP A 291 36.54 -2.68 -13.73
CA ASP A 291 37.07 -3.96 -13.24
C ASP A 291 37.46 -3.91 -11.75
N THR A 292 37.87 -2.75 -11.24
CA THR A 292 38.24 -2.59 -9.81
C THR A 292 37.02 -2.47 -8.90
N ARG A 293 35.92 -1.89 -9.38
CA ARG A 293 34.78 -1.50 -8.53
C ARG A 293 33.52 -2.30 -8.76
N VAL A 294 33.35 -2.80 -9.98
CA VAL A 294 32.19 -3.52 -10.43
C VAL A 294 32.61 -4.98 -10.50
N GLY A 295 31.89 -5.83 -9.78
CA GLY A 295 32.13 -7.26 -9.81
C GLY A 295 31.89 -7.87 -11.20
N SER A 296 32.19 -9.15 -11.34
CA SER A 296 31.95 -9.84 -12.60
C SER A 296 30.44 -9.96 -12.91
N PRO A 297 30.06 -10.19 -14.17
CA PRO A 297 28.68 -10.53 -14.54
C PRO A 297 28.08 -11.65 -13.68
N GLU A 298 28.89 -12.64 -13.30
CA GLU A 298 28.49 -13.78 -12.46
C GLU A 298 28.21 -13.35 -11.02
N SER A 299 29.02 -12.45 -10.45
CA SER A 299 28.73 -11.89 -9.12
C SER A 299 27.42 -11.08 -9.12
N ALA A 300 27.15 -10.34 -10.19
CA ALA A 300 25.88 -9.63 -10.35
C ALA A 300 24.70 -10.60 -10.48
N ALA A 301 24.87 -11.69 -11.24
CA ALA A 301 23.86 -12.74 -11.36
C ALA A 301 23.56 -13.40 -10.01
N GLU A 302 24.58 -13.76 -9.24
CA GLU A 302 24.41 -14.36 -7.92
C GLU A 302 23.71 -13.41 -6.93
N LEU A 303 23.99 -12.10 -6.98
CA LEU A 303 23.27 -11.11 -6.19
C LEU A 303 21.77 -11.11 -6.50
N VAL A 304 21.39 -11.09 -7.77
CA VAL A 304 19.98 -11.13 -8.22
C VAL A 304 19.31 -12.44 -7.77
N GLN A 305 19.98 -13.58 -7.96
CA GLN A 305 19.47 -14.88 -7.56
C GLN A 305 19.26 -14.99 -6.05
N ASN A 306 20.20 -14.48 -5.25
CA ASN A 306 20.06 -14.44 -3.79
C ASN A 306 18.87 -13.60 -3.33
N LYS A 307 18.60 -12.45 -3.97
CA LYS A 307 17.42 -11.63 -3.68
C LYS A 307 16.12 -12.36 -4.05
N CYS A 308 16.08 -13.02 -5.20
CA CYS A 308 14.95 -13.86 -5.59
C CYS A 308 14.69 -14.96 -4.56
N ARG A 309 15.74 -15.69 -4.15
CA ARG A 309 15.64 -16.77 -3.16
C ARG A 309 15.10 -16.27 -1.83
N ALA A 310 15.64 -15.17 -1.31
CA ALA A 310 15.20 -14.55 -0.06
C ALA A 310 13.70 -14.17 -0.08
N ILE A 311 13.20 -13.68 -1.23
CA ILE A 311 11.79 -13.34 -1.38
C ILE A 311 10.93 -14.62 -1.42
N LEU A 312 11.35 -15.63 -2.16
CA LEU A 312 10.60 -16.90 -2.30
C LEU A 312 10.55 -17.70 -1.00
N GLU A 313 11.64 -17.74 -0.23
CA GLU A 313 11.76 -18.42 1.07
C GLU A 313 11.02 -17.73 2.22
N GLY A 314 10.58 -16.47 2.04
CA GLY A 314 9.83 -15.74 3.06
C GLY A 314 8.58 -16.49 3.54
N LYS A 315 8.01 -16.14 4.70
CA LYS A 315 6.74 -16.76 5.16
C LYS A 315 5.53 -16.03 4.55
N GLY A 316 4.53 -16.80 4.14
CA GLY A 316 3.27 -16.29 3.58
C GLY A 316 3.28 -16.08 2.06
N ASP A 317 2.08 -15.85 1.50
CA ASP A 317 1.90 -15.48 0.09
C ASP A 317 1.92 -13.97 -0.05
N SER A 318 2.93 -13.45 -0.75
CA SER A 318 3.05 -12.03 -1.06
C SER A 318 2.88 -11.80 -2.56
N GLU A 319 2.46 -10.61 -2.96
CA GLU A 319 2.32 -10.23 -4.36
C GLU A 319 3.67 -10.36 -5.11
N GLU A 320 4.78 -10.00 -4.45
CA GLU A 320 6.12 -10.11 -5.02
C GLU A 320 6.50 -11.56 -5.31
N LYS A 321 6.15 -12.49 -4.42
CA LYS A 321 6.33 -13.92 -4.66
C LYS A 321 5.50 -14.42 -5.84
N ALA A 322 4.25 -13.97 -5.97
CA ALA A 322 3.40 -14.35 -7.08
C ALA A 322 3.99 -13.88 -8.42
N VAL A 323 4.50 -12.64 -8.47
CA VAL A 323 5.21 -12.09 -9.63
C VAL A 323 6.47 -12.90 -9.93
N LEU A 324 7.37 -13.08 -8.96
CA LEU A 324 8.62 -13.82 -9.19
C LEU A 324 8.37 -15.27 -9.62
N ASN A 325 7.40 -15.95 -9.03
CA ASN A 325 7.04 -17.31 -9.43
C ASN A 325 6.58 -17.37 -10.89
N ARG A 326 5.82 -16.37 -11.37
CA ARG A 326 5.41 -16.27 -12.76
C ARG A 326 6.60 -16.16 -13.72
N TYR A 327 7.65 -15.42 -13.34
CA TYR A 327 8.80 -15.15 -14.21
C TYR A 327 9.91 -16.20 -14.12
N LEU A 328 10.18 -16.75 -12.93
CA LEU A 328 11.22 -17.76 -12.73
C LEU A 328 10.77 -19.14 -13.18
N TYR A 329 9.49 -19.45 -13.02
CA TYR A 329 8.93 -20.76 -13.30
C TYR A 329 7.86 -20.71 -14.41
N SER A 330 8.00 -19.78 -15.37
CA SER A 330 7.04 -19.65 -16.46
C SER A 330 6.94 -20.94 -17.27
N GLY A 331 5.80 -21.63 -17.20
CA GLY A 331 5.53 -22.89 -17.88
C GLY A 331 4.46 -23.73 -17.18
N THR A 332 4.24 -24.94 -17.68
CA THR A 332 3.38 -25.93 -17.03
C THR A 332 4.06 -26.41 -15.75
N ARG A 333 3.49 -26.06 -14.60
CA ARG A 333 3.91 -26.59 -13.30
C ARG A 333 3.03 -27.74 -12.88
N TRP A 334 3.62 -28.70 -12.16
CA TRP A 334 2.82 -29.61 -11.35
C TRP A 334 2.07 -28.78 -10.30
N LEU A 335 0.76 -28.97 -10.24
CA LEU A 335 -0.05 -28.35 -9.20
C LEU A 335 0.35 -28.96 -7.85
N VAL A 336 0.63 -28.08 -6.88
CA VAL A 336 0.89 -28.43 -5.49
C VAL A 336 -0.21 -27.82 -4.62
N SER A 337 -0.37 -28.33 -3.40
CA SER A 337 -1.41 -27.91 -2.44
C SER A 337 -1.49 -26.39 -2.23
N GLY A 338 -0.36 -25.72 -2.00
CA GLY A 338 -0.31 -24.24 -1.89
C GLY A 338 -0.71 -23.49 -3.18
N GLY A 339 -0.76 -24.16 -4.33
CA GLY A 339 -1.08 -23.60 -5.63
C GLY A 339 -2.57 -23.59 -5.98
N ILE A 340 -3.46 -24.06 -5.10
CA ILE A 340 -4.91 -24.20 -5.39
C ILE A 340 -5.65 -22.86 -5.35
N LYS A 341 -5.18 -21.86 -4.59
CA LYS A 341 -5.89 -20.57 -4.38
C LYS A 341 -6.49 -19.94 -5.65
N PRO A 342 -5.80 -19.87 -6.80
CA PRO A 342 -6.38 -19.33 -8.02
C PRO A 342 -7.62 -20.10 -8.51
N LEU A 343 -7.73 -21.39 -8.21
CA LEU A 343 -8.83 -22.28 -8.58
C LEU A 343 -10.02 -22.19 -7.60
N ILE A 344 -9.86 -21.49 -6.48
CA ILE A 344 -10.89 -21.22 -5.47
C ILE A 344 -10.88 -19.72 -5.08
N PRO A 345 -11.17 -18.80 -6.02
CA PRO A 345 -10.99 -17.36 -5.82
C PRO A 345 -11.80 -16.79 -4.63
N ASN A 346 -12.91 -17.43 -4.27
CA ASN A 346 -13.77 -17.04 -3.14
C ASN A 346 -13.61 -17.95 -1.92
N GLY A 347 -12.55 -18.78 -1.89
CA GLY A 347 -12.42 -19.88 -0.94
C GLY A 347 -13.21 -21.12 -1.34
N VAL A 348 -13.25 -22.12 -0.46
CA VAL A 348 -13.99 -23.37 -0.70
C VAL A 348 -15.47 -23.12 -0.37
N THR A 349 -16.31 -23.00 -1.38
CA THR A 349 -17.76 -22.97 -1.20
C THR A 349 -18.34 -24.38 -1.09
N ASP A 350 -19.61 -24.48 -0.69
CA ASP A 350 -20.37 -25.73 -0.69
C ASP A 350 -20.69 -26.25 -2.12
N LYS A 351 -20.38 -25.44 -3.14
CA LYS A 351 -20.52 -25.77 -4.56
C LYS A 351 -19.18 -26.08 -5.24
N ALA A 352 -18.08 -26.06 -4.49
CA ALA A 352 -16.77 -26.41 -5.02
C ALA A 352 -16.71 -27.89 -5.40
N LEU A 353 -16.17 -28.18 -6.59
CA LEU A 353 -15.87 -29.53 -7.02
C LEU A 353 -14.66 -30.07 -6.26
N ARG A 354 -14.74 -31.33 -5.83
CA ARG A 354 -13.67 -32.07 -5.17
C ARG A 354 -12.99 -32.99 -6.19
N LEU A 355 -11.76 -32.67 -6.55
CA LEU A 355 -11.04 -33.31 -7.65
C LEU A 355 -10.02 -34.36 -7.21
N GLY A 356 -9.59 -34.34 -5.94
CA GLY A 356 -8.61 -35.29 -5.42
C GLY A 356 -8.07 -34.89 -4.05
N ILE A 357 -6.95 -35.51 -3.67
CA ILE A 357 -6.17 -35.23 -2.47
C ILE A 357 -4.69 -35.18 -2.89
N PHE A 358 -3.94 -34.19 -2.40
CA PHE A 358 -2.49 -34.08 -2.61
C PHE A 358 -1.72 -35.06 -1.72
N ALA A 359 -0.43 -35.27 -2.01
CA ALA A 359 0.39 -36.22 -1.24
C ALA A 359 0.57 -35.81 0.23
N ASP A 360 0.40 -34.53 0.57
CA ASP A 360 0.42 -33.99 1.92
C ASP A 360 -0.93 -34.11 2.66
N GLY A 361 -1.95 -34.65 2.00
CA GLY A 361 -3.29 -34.86 2.56
C GLY A 361 -4.26 -33.70 2.35
N GLU A 362 -3.85 -32.59 1.74
CA GLU A 362 -4.78 -31.48 1.43
C GLU A 362 -5.75 -31.84 0.30
N GLU A 363 -7.01 -31.44 0.41
CA GLU A 363 -8.00 -31.68 -0.63
C GLU A 363 -7.85 -30.72 -1.82
N PHE A 364 -7.98 -31.26 -3.03
CA PHE A 364 -7.96 -30.49 -4.25
C PHE A 364 -9.37 -30.03 -4.65
N PHE A 365 -9.65 -28.74 -4.45
CA PHE A 365 -10.91 -28.09 -4.83
C PHE A 365 -10.81 -27.30 -6.14
N TYR A 366 -11.93 -27.21 -6.84
CA TYR A 366 -12.14 -26.33 -7.99
C TYR A 366 -13.49 -25.63 -7.89
N ASP A 367 -13.48 -24.31 -7.82
CA ASP A 367 -14.68 -23.48 -7.66
C ASP A 367 -14.62 -22.28 -8.60
N ARG A 368 -14.70 -22.57 -9.89
CA ARG A 368 -14.79 -21.56 -10.94
C ARG A 368 -15.88 -21.91 -11.95
N ASN A 369 -16.22 -20.91 -12.76
CA ASN A 369 -17.24 -21.02 -13.79
C ASN A 369 -16.70 -21.57 -15.13
N GLU A 370 -15.41 -21.88 -15.27
CA GLU A 370 -14.92 -22.48 -16.50
C GLU A 370 -15.23 -23.99 -16.56
N SER A 371 -15.20 -24.55 -17.77
CA SER A 371 -15.45 -25.99 -17.97
C SER A 371 -14.24 -26.84 -17.59
N LEU A 372 -14.50 -27.98 -16.97
CA LEU A 372 -13.49 -28.97 -16.61
C LEU A 372 -13.58 -30.20 -17.50
N ILE A 373 -12.43 -30.67 -18.00
CA ILE A 373 -12.32 -31.94 -18.72
C ILE A 373 -11.45 -32.92 -17.94
N THR A 374 -11.98 -34.12 -17.70
CA THR A 374 -11.22 -35.22 -17.08
C THR A 374 -10.89 -36.26 -18.14
N ILE A 375 -9.59 -36.43 -18.42
CA ILE A 375 -9.09 -37.41 -19.38
C ILE A 375 -8.52 -38.60 -18.58
N ALA A 376 -9.14 -39.77 -18.72
CA ALA A 376 -8.71 -40.98 -18.04
C ALA A 376 -9.07 -42.24 -18.85
N PRO A 377 -8.16 -43.25 -18.91
CA PRO A 377 -8.46 -44.54 -19.54
C PRO A 377 -9.68 -45.26 -18.92
N PRO A 378 -10.27 -46.26 -19.60
CA PRO A 378 -11.27 -47.13 -18.99
C PRO A 378 -10.72 -47.85 -17.74
N GLY A 379 -11.55 -48.06 -16.72
CA GLY A 379 -11.18 -48.80 -15.51
C GLY A 379 -10.41 -48.01 -14.44
N THR A 380 -10.06 -46.74 -14.67
CA THR A 380 -9.27 -45.94 -13.71
C THR A 380 -10.10 -45.22 -12.64
N GLY A 381 -11.38 -45.57 -12.51
CA GLY A 381 -12.26 -44.99 -11.49
C GLY A 381 -12.80 -43.57 -11.79
N LYS A 382 -12.75 -43.08 -13.04
CA LYS A 382 -13.25 -41.73 -13.38
C LYS A 382 -14.68 -41.45 -12.89
N SER A 383 -15.59 -42.42 -13.01
CA SER A 383 -16.98 -42.22 -12.60
C SER A 383 -17.12 -42.23 -11.07
N THR A 384 -16.46 -43.20 -10.40
CA THR A 384 -16.56 -43.39 -8.95
C THR A 384 -15.83 -42.30 -8.16
N SER A 385 -14.57 -42.02 -8.52
CA SER A 385 -13.70 -41.10 -7.77
C SER A 385 -13.97 -39.63 -8.07
N HIS A 386 -14.56 -39.31 -9.23
CA HIS A 386 -14.82 -37.94 -9.64
C HIS A 386 -16.33 -37.63 -9.67
N VAL A 387 -17.12 -38.32 -10.49
CA VAL A 387 -18.54 -37.98 -10.68
C VAL A 387 -19.37 -38.29 -9.44
N MET A 388 -19.34 -39.53 -8.95
CA MET A 388 -20.10 -39.96 -7.77
C MET A 388 -19.71 -39.16 -6.53
N ARG A 389 -18.40 -38.95 -6.32
CA ARG A 389 -17.89 -38.09 -5.23
C ARG A 389 -18.50 -36.71 -5.30
N ASN A 390 -18.44 -36.03 -6.45
CA ASN A 390 -19.01 -34.69 -6.57
C ASN A 390 -20.54 -34.67 -6.37
N LEU A 391 -21.28 -35.70 -6.82
CA LEU A 391 -22.71 -35.79 -6.54
C LEU A 391 -23.06 -35.94 -5.05
N LEU A 392 -22.15 -36.45 -4.22
CA LEU A 392 -22.35 -36.58 -2.78
C LEU A 392 -21.86 -35.38 -1.96
N TYR A 393 -21.09 -34.46 -2.55
CA TYR A 393 -20.54 -33.30 -1.82
C TYR A 393 -20.98 -31.95 -2.39
N LEU A 394 -21.34 -31.89 -3.67
CA LEU A 394 -21.82 -30.67 -4.33
C LEU A 394 -23.21 -30.32 -3.80
N ASN A 395 -23.27 -29.29 -2.97
CA ASN A 395 -24.52 -28.71 -2.46
C ASN A 395 -25.13 -27.75 -3.48
N GLY A 396 -25.48 -28.28 -4.64
CA GLY A 396 -26.03 -27.52 -5.74
C GLY A 396 -26.79 -28.39 -6.73
N PRO A 397 -27.59 -27.78 -7.62
CA PRO A 397 -28.27 -28.52 -8.67
C PRO A 397 -27.26 -29.15 -9.64
N ALA A 398 -27.57 -30.34 -10.12
CA ALA A 398 -26.74 -31.07 -11.08
C ALA A 398 -27.63 -31.74 -12.12
N VAL A 399 -27.20 -31.65 -13.39
CA VAL A 399 -27.76 -32.43 -14.50
C VAL A 399 -26.70 -33.42 -14.93
N VAL A 400 -27.01 -34.71 -14.88
CA VAL A 400 -26.04 -35.78 -15.09
C VAL A 400 -26.49 -36.65 -16.25
N LEU A 401 -25.61 -36.82 -17.24
CA LEU A 401 -25.80 -37.83 -18.28
C LEU A 401 -25.29 -39.18 -17.76
N ASP A 402 -26.19 -39.97 -17.19
CA ASP A 402 -25.88 -41.28 -16.62
C ASP A 402 -26.37 -42.41 -17.54
N ILE A 403 -25.54 -42.81 -18.49
CA ILE A 403 -25.88 -43.83 -19.49
C ILE A 403 -26.13 -45.21 -18.84
N LYS A 404 -25.45 -45.51 -17.72
CA LYS A 404 -25.54 -46.81 -17.05
C LYS A 404 -26.57 -46.86 -15.93
N GLY A 405 -26.84 -45.72 -15.29
CA GLY A 405 -27.74 -45.61 -14.13
C GLY A 405 -27.04 -45.80 -12.78
N ASP A 406 -25.73 -46.10 -12.78
CA ASP A 406 -24.95 -46.39 -11.57
C ASP A 406 -24.86 -45.17 -10.64
N MET A 407 -24.79 -43.95 -11.22
CA MET A 407 -24.68 -42.72 -10.43
C MET A 407 -26.02 -42.39 -9.77
N TYR A 408 -27.12 -42.57 -10.51
CA TYR A 408 -28.45 -42.42 -9.93
C TYR A 408 -28.67 -43.41 -8.78
N ALA A 409 -28.43 -44.70 -9.02
CA ALA A 409 -28.61 -45.74 -8.01
C ALA A 409 -27.78 -45.50 -6.74
N ALA A 410 -26.55 -44.99 -6.89
CA ALA A 410 -25.66 -44.77 -5.75
C ALA A 410 -25.92 -43.45 -4.98
N THR A 411 -26.54 -42.44 -5.61
CA THR A 411 -26.57 -41.07 -5.03
C THR A 411 -27.96 -40.46 -4.88
N ALA A 412 -29.00 -41.00 -5.53
CA ALA A 412 -30.32 -40.39 -5.55
C ALA A 412 -30.92 -40.19 -4.15
N ASP A 413 -30.93 -41.24 -3.32
CA ASP A 413 -31.52 -41.18 -1.97
C ASP A 413 -30.81 -40.16 -1.08
N TRP A 414 -29.47 -40.17 -1.12
CA TRP A 414 -28.68 -39.21 -0.36
C TRP A 414 -28.94 -37.78 -0.82
N ARG A 415 -28.99 -37.53 -2.14
CA ARG A 415 -29.28 -36.20 -2.68
C ARG A 415 -30.70 -35.74 -2.39
N ALA A 416 -31.68 -36.64 -2.42
CA ALA A 416 -33.07 -36.35 -2.05
C ALA A 416 -33.20 -35.92 -0.59
N ALA A 417 -32.45 -36.57 0.31
CA ALA A 417 -32.46 -36.25 1.74
C ALA A 417 -31.65 -34.99 2.10
N ASN A 418 -30.53 -34.71 1.41
CA ASN A 418 -29.56 -33.70 1.85
C ASN A 418 -29.46 -32.45 0.97
N VAL A 419 -29.89 -32.52 -0.30
CA VAL A 419 -29.72 -31.41 -1.26
C VAL A 419 -31.06 -30.93 -1.82
N GLY A 420 -31.91 -31.85 -2.30
CA GLY A 420 -33.21 -31.51 -2.86
C GLY A 420 -33.77 -32.59 -3.78
N LYS A 421 -34.92 -32.29 -4.41
CA LYS A 421 -35.64 -33.24 -5.27
C LYS A 421 -34.76 -33.80 -6.38
N VAL A 422 -34.82 -35.12 -6.56
CA VAL A 422 -34.08 -35.84 -7.61
C VAL A 422 -35.06 -36.37 -8.63
N TYR A 423 -34.80 -36.10 -9.90
CA TYR A 423 -35.59 -36.60 -11.02
C TYR A 423 -34.71 -37.48 -11.91
N ARG A 424 -35.30 -38.55 -12.44
CA ARG A 424 -34.65 -39.46 -13.40
C ARG A 424 -35.41 -39.42 -14.71
N PHE A 425 -34.72 -39.13 -15.80
CA PHE A 425 -35.29 -39.26 -17.14
C PHE A 425 -34.64 -40.46 -17.84
N ALA A 426 -35.37 -41.56 -17.93
CA ALA A 426 -34.95 -42.82 -18.52
C ALA A 426 -36.09 -43.34 -19.42
N PRO A 427 -36.13 -42.95 -20.71
CA PRO A 427 -37.24 -43.29 -21.61
C PRO A 427 -37.50 -44.80 -21.78
N ASN A 428 -36.51 -45.63 -21.49
CA ASN A 428 -36.60 -47.08 -21.51
C ASN A 428 -37.26 -47.68 -20.26
N ASP A 429 -37.43 -46.91 -19.19
CA ASP A 429 -38.01 -47.31 -17.91
C ASP A 429 -39.19 -46.39 -17.58
N ARG A 430 -40.29 -46.62 -18.30
CA ARG A 430 -41.47 -45.75 -18.28
C ARG A 430 -42.11 -45.61 -16.90
N GLU A 431 -42.01 -46.63 -16.05
CA GLU A 431 -42.63 -46.63 -14.72
C GLU A 431 -41.87 -45.73 -13.75
N ASN A 432 -40.53 -45.68 -13.85
CA ASN A 432 -39.66 -44.96 -12.91
C ASN A 432 -38.96 -43.74 -13.54
N SER A 433 -39.47 -43.27 -14.68
CA SER A 433 -38.96 -42.10 -15.39
C SER A 433 -39.89 -40.91 -15.24
N LEU A 434 -39.29 -39.73 -15.09
CA LEU A 434 -39.89 -38.45 -15.37
C LEU A 434 -40.39 -38.44 -16.82
N HIS A 435 -41.51 -37.77 -17.04
CA HIS A 435 -42.01 -37.44 -18.37
C HIS A 435 -41.67 -35.99 -18.67
N PHE A 436 -41.06 -35.75 -19.81
CA PHE A 436 -40.68 -34.41 -20.27
C PHE A 436 -41.00 -34.29 -21.75
N ASN A 437 -41.72 -33.24 -22.12
CA ASN A 437 -41.94 -32.87 -23.50
C ASN A 437 -41.34 -31.47 -23.74
N PRO A 438 -40.35 -31.36 -24.65
CA PRO A 438 -39.76 -30.07 -24.98
C PRO A 438 -40.70 -29.13 -25.75
N LEU A 439 -41.96 -29.51 -25.99
CA LEU A 439 -42.96 -28.62 -26.59
C LEU A 439 -43.89 -27.99 -25.55
N ASP A 440 -43.89 -28.47 -24.30
CA ASP A 440 -44.82 -28.00 -23.25
C ASP A 440 -44.60 -26.50 -22.90
N PHE A 441 -43.41 -25.96 -23.17
CA PHE A 441 -43.08 -24.55 -22.93
C PHE A 441 -43.41 -23.62 -24.10
N ILE A 442 -43.90 -24.15 -25.21
CA ILE A 442 -44.35 -23.36 -26.36
C ILE A 442 -45.85 -23.09 -26.18
N SER A 443 -46.20 -21.93 -25.61
CA SER A 443 -47.59 -21.43 -25.68
C SER A 443 -47.81 -20.69 -26.99
N MET A 444 -48.92 -20.95 -27.68
CA MET A 444 -49.37 -20.14 -28.81
C MET A 444 -49.87 -18.76 -28.37
#